data_AF-A0A847B5R6-F1
#
_entry.id   AF-A0A847B5R6-F1
#
_cell.length_a   1.000
_cell.length_b   1.000
_cell.length_c   1.000
_cell.angle_alpha   90.00
_cell.angle_beta   90.00
_cell.angle_gamma   90.00
#
_symmetry.space_group_name_H-M   'P 1'
#
loop_
_entity.id
_entity.type
_entity.pdbx_description
1 polymer ?
#
loop_
_entity_poly.entity_id
_entity_poly.type
_entity_poly.pdbx_seq_one_letter_code
_entity_poly.pdbx_strand_id
1 'polypeptide(L)'
;MKKLLEAGAHFGHPTKKWNPKMKKYIFGARNGVYIIDLKKTAECIDVAYKALKEIVDQGGKVLFVGTKKQSVDAVEAEALRSGSFYITNRWLGGTLTNFKTIQSRIRYLKDL
;
A
#
# COMPACT_ATOMS: atom_id res chain seq x y z
N MET A 1 14.68 0.03 -12.37
CA MET A 1 14.16 -1.25 -12.90
C MET A 1 14.89 -2.48 -12.36
N LYS A 2 16.23 -2.56 -12.45
CA LYS A 2 17.01 -3.72 -11.98
C LYS A 2 16.65 -4.20 -10.56
N LYS A 3 16.56 -3.27 -9.59
CA LYS A 3 16.15 -3.58 -8.20
C LYS A 3 14.75 -4.20 -8.07
N LEU A 4 13.77 -3.79 -8.90
CA LEU A 4 12.40 -4.34 -8.86
C LEU A 4 12.37 -5.78 -9.38
N LEU A 5 13.23 -6.07 -10.36
CA LEU A 5 13.37 -7.41 -10.91
C LEU A 5 14.03 -8.34 -9.88
N GLU A 6 15.13 -7.90 -9.27
CA GLU A 6 15.88 -8.63 -8.22
C GLU A 6 15.02 -8.88 -6.98
N ALA A 7 14.20 -7.92 -6.57
CA ALA A 7 13.26 -8.06 -5.46
C ALA A 7 12.03 -8.94 -5.78
N GLY A 8 11.89 -9.42 -7.01
CA GLY A 8 10.75 -10.26 -7.40
C GLY A 8 9.41 -9.52 -7.51
N ALA A 9 9.41 -8.18 -7.60
CA ALA A 9 8.18 -7.37 -7.62
C ALA A 9 7.31 -7.58 -8.89
N HIS A 10 7.87 -8.26 -9.91
CA HIS A 10 7.17 -8.60 -11.15
C HIS A 10 6.29 -9.84 -11.04
N PHE A 11 6.42 -10.64 -9.97
CA PHE A 11 5.59 -11.82 -9.77
C PHE A 11 4.19 -11.44 -9.31
N GLY A 12 3.19 -11.82 -10.11
CA GLY A 12 1.78 -11.68 -9.80
C GLY A 12 1.19 -12.95 -9.18
N HIS A 13 -0.13 -13.09 -9.31
CA HIS A 13 -0.87 -14.25 -8.84
C HIS A 13 -1.00 -15.34 -9.93
N PRO A 14 -1.41 -16.56 -9.55
CA PRO A 14 -1.79 -17.58 -10.52
C PRO A 14 -2.88 -17.10 -11.48
N THR A 15 -2.90 -17.61 -12.71
CA THR A 15 -3.83 -17.16 -13.77
C THR A 15 -5.32 -17.30 -13.40
N LYS A 16 -5.65 -18.22 -12.50
CA LYS A 16 -7.02 -18.43 -11.99
C LYS A 16 -7.50 -17.31 -11.05
N LYS A 17 -6.59 -16.58 -10.41
CA LYS A 17 -6.88 -15.55 -9.39
C LYS A 17 -6.51 -14.16 -9.91
N TRP A 18 -7.05 -13.78 -11.07
CA TRP A 18 -6.78 -12.48 -11.70
C TRP A 18 -8.05 -11.66 -11.89
N ASN A 19 -7.88 -10.34 -11.96
CA ASN A 19 -8.94 -9.41 -12.28
C ASN A 19 -8.80 -8.95 -13.74
N PRO A 20 -9.82 -9.08 -14.61
CA PRO A 20 -9.74 -8.68 -16.02
C PRO A 20 -9.28 -7.23 -16.26
N LYS A 21 -9.57 -6.31 -15.33
CA LYS A 21 -9.13 -4.91 -15.40
C LYS A 21 -7.59 -4.77 -15.31
N MET A 22 -6.89 -5.78 -14.82
CA MET A 22 -5.43 -5.82 -14.74
C MET A 22 -4.76 -6.16 -16.07
N LYS A 23 -5.51 -6.53 -17.13
CA LYS A 23 -4.95 -6.90 -18.44
C LYS A 23 -3.93 -5.88 -18.96
N LYS A 24 -4.18 -4.58 -18.76
CA LYS A 24 -3.27 -3.51 -19.19
C LYS A 24 -1.96 -3.44 -18.39
N TYR A 25 -1.87 -4.02 -17.20
CA TYR A 25 -0.67 -4.00 -16.36
C TYR A 25 0.10 -5.34 -16.37
N ILE A 26 -0.46 -6.35 -17.04
CA ILE A 26 0.14 -7.67 -17.17
C ILE A 26 1.01 -7.68 -18.42
N PHE A 27 2.27 -8.07 -18.26
CA PHE A 27 3.21 -8.27 -19.36
C PHE A 27 2.94 -9.60 -20.09
N GLY A 28 2.67 -10.66 -19.33
CA GLY A 28 2.41 -11.99 -19.86
C GLY A 28 2.18 -13.01 -18.75
N ALA A 29 2.12 -14.30 -19.09
CA ALA A 29 2.04 -15.39 -18.12
C ALA A 29 3.17 -16.40 -18.37
N ARG A 30 3.80 -16.90 -17.31
CA ARG A 30 4.83 -17.94 -17.36
C ARG A 30 4.57 -18.94 -16.24
N ASN A 31 4.60 -20.23 -16.55
CA ASN A 31 4.36 -21.31 -15.58
C ASN A 31 3.07 -21.13 -14.76
N GLY A 32 2.01 -20.62 -15.38
CA GLY A 32 0.71 -20.40 -14.72
C GLY A 32 0.64 -19.19 -13.77
N VAL A 33 1.66 -18.33 -13.73
CA VAL A 33 1.70 -17.09 -12.94
C VAL A 33 1.74 -15.88 -13.88
N TYR A 34 0.94 -14.85 -13.58
CA TYR A 34 1.00 -13.59 -14.31
C TYR A 34 2.26 -12.78 -13.92
N ILE A 35 2.92 -12.21 -14.92
CA ILE A 35 4.05 -11.31 -14.77
C ILE A 35 3.54 -9.88 -14.97
N ILE A 36 3.87 -9.01 -14.01
CA ILE A 36 3.51 -7.59 -14.02
C ILE A 36 4.53 -6.81 -14.87
N ASP A 37 4.04 -5.87 -15.68
CA ASP A 37 4.87 -5.00 -16.50
C ASP A 37 5.61 -3.95 -15.65
N LEU A 38 6.91 -4.18 -15.45
CA LEU A 38 7.77 -3.30 -14.66
C LEU A 38 7.99 -1.92 -15.28
N LYS A 39 7.84 -1.77 -16.59
CA LYS A 39 7.93 -0.45 -17.24
C LYS A 39 6.75 0.42 -16.80
N LYS A 40 5.54 -0.15 -16.88
CA LYS A 40 4.33 0.51 -16.37
C LYS A 40 4.39 0.74 -14.87
N THR A 41 4.94 -0.20 -14.10
CA THR A 41 5.17 0.00 -12.66
C THR A 41 6.05 1.22 -12.40
N ALA A 42 7.15 1.40 -13.14
CA ALA A 42 8.02 2.55 -12.98
C ALA A 42 7.33 3.88 -13.30
N GLU A 43 6.54 3.92 -14.38
CA GLU A 43 5.74 5.10 -14.76
C GLU A 43 4.69 5.43 -13.67
N CYS A 44 3.97 4.42 -13.17
CA CYS A 44 2.98 4.61 -12.10
C CYS A 44 3.61 5.05 -10.77
N ILE A 45 4.82 4.58 -10.45
CA ILE A 45 5.55 5.03 -9.25
C ILE A 45 5.86 6.52 -9.33
N ASP A 46 6.29 7.03 -10.47
CA ASP A 46 6.57 8.47 -10.64
C ASP A 46 5.31 9.32 -10.47
N VAL A 47 4.18 8.89 -11.04
CA VAL A 47 2.88 9.55 -10.86
C VAL A 47 2.45 9.54 -9.39
N ALA A 48 2.54 8.38 -8.72
CA ALA A 48 2.16 8.26 -7.32
C ALA A 48 3.07 9.10 -6.40
N TYR A 49 4.38 9.14 -6.69
CA TYR A 49 5.34 9.94 -5.95
C TYR A 49 5.02 11.44 -6.06
N LYS A 50 4.75 11.94 -7.27
CA LYS A 50 4.37 13.34 -7.50
C LYS A 50 3.10 13.72 -6.73
N ALA A 51 2.07 12.89 -6.81
CA ALA A 51 0.82 13.12 -6.08
C ALA A 51 1.03 13.11 -4.55
N LEU A 52 1.82 12.16 -4.05
CA LEU A 52 2.13 12.06 -2.61
C LEU A 52 2.91 13.29 -2.14
N LYS A 53 3.89 13.74 -2.92
CA LYS A 53 4.67 14.94 -2.63
C LYS A 53 3.77 16.17 -2.56
N GLU A 54 2.88 16.36 -3.54
CA GLU A 54 1.94 17.49 -3.55
C GLU A 54 1.03 17.50 -2.32
N ILE A 55 0.49 16.34 -1.92
CA ILE A 55 -0.34 16.22 -0.71
C ILE A 55 0.44 16.63 0.54
N VAL A 56 1.69 16.16 0.67
CA VAL A 56 2.52 16.45 1.85
C VAL A 56 2.99 17.90 1.85
N ASP A 57 3.33 18.48 0.70
CA ASP A 57 3.73 19.89 0.55
C ASP A 57 2.58 20.84 0.95
N GLN A 58 1.32 20.40 0.79
CA GLN A 58 0.12 21.11 1.26
C GLN A 58 -0.21 20.88 2.75
N GLY A 59 0.65 20.17 3.48
CA GLY A 59 0.43 19.82 4.89
C GLY A 59 -0.54 18.66 5.10
N GLY A 60 -0.85 17.90 4.05
CA GLY A 60 -1.66 16.69 4.11
C GLY A 60 -0.98 15.58 4.91
N LYS A 61 -1.80 14.68 5.47
CA LYS A 61 -1.35 13.55 6.28
C LYS A 61 -1.46 12.26 5.49
N VAL A 62 -0.45 11.40 5.61
CA VAL A 62 -0.41 10.09 4.97
C VAL A 62 -0.65 9.00 6.01
N LEU A 63 -1.55 8.07 5.69
CA LEU A 63 -1.83 6.90 6.51
C LEU A 63 -1.33 5.65 5.78
N PHE A 64 -0.36 4.98 6.38
CA PHE A 64 0.15 3.71 5.92
C PHE A 64 -0.74 2.57 6.43
N VAL A 65 -1.11 1.63 5.56
CA VAL A 65 -2.00 0.51 5.94
C VAL A 65 -1.45 -0.80 5.38
N GLY A 66 -1.18 -1.76 6.27
CA GLY A 66 -0.68 -3.08 5.87
C GLY A 66 -0.91 -4.13 6.94
N THR A 67 -1.93 -4.95 6.77
CA THR A 67 -2.38 -5.93 7.78
C THR A 67 -1.85 -7.36 7.55
N LYS A 68 -1.14 -7.60 6.44
CA LYS A 68 -0.57 -8.91 6.13
C LYS A 68 0.72 -9.09 6.91
N LYS A 69 0.97 -10.30 7.42
CA LYS A 69 2.21 -10.63 8.15
C LYS A 69 3.48 -10.24 7.39
N GLN A 70 3.50 -10.38 6.06
CA GLN A 70 4.67 -10.03 5.24
C GLN A 70 4.88 -8.51 5.07
N SER A 71 3.86 -7.69 5.34
CA SER A 71 3.91 -6.24 5.16
C SER A 71 4.05 -5.45 6.45
N VAL A 72 3.75 -6.05 7.61
CA VAL A 72 3.69 -5.35 8.91
C VAL A 72 4.99 -4.60 9.19
N ASP A 73 6.12 -5.31 9.22
CA ASP A 73 7.42 -4.73 9.60
C ASP A 73 7.84 -3.61 8.65
N ALA A 74 7.65 -3.82 7.33
CA ALA A 74 8.00 -2.83 6.31
C ALA A 74 7.13 -1.58 6.40
N VAL A 75 5.83 -1.74 6.65
CA VAL A 75 4.87 -0.64 6.77
C VAL A 75 5.13 0.18 8.02
N GLU A 76 5.37 -0.47 9.16
CA GLU A 76 5.68 0.20 10.42
C GLU A 76 7.00 0.95 10.36
N ALA A 77 8.07 0.29 9.90
CA ALA A 77 9.39 0.90 9.80
C ALA A 77 9.39 2.17 8.93
N GLU A 78 8.73 2.13 7.78
CA GLU A 78 8.68 3.26 6.84
C GLU A 78 7.77 4.40 7.30
N ALA A 79 6.66 4.07 7.97
CA ALA A 79 5.81 5.08 8.58
C ALA A 79 6.52 5.80 9.73
N LEU A 80 7.20 5.07 10.62
CA LEU A 80 7.99 5.65 11.71
C LEU A 80 9.14 6.51 11.18
N ARG A 81 9.87 6.02 10.17
CA ARG A 81 10.97 6.76 9.52
C ARG A 81 10.49 8.09 8.91
N SER A 82 9.28 8.11 8.36
CA SER A 82 8.70 9.30 7.74
C SER A 82 7.88 10.17 8.69
N GLY A 83 7.69 9.77 9.96
CA GLY A 83 6.79 10.43 10.91
C GLY A 83 5.31 10.34 10.53
N SER A 84 4.94 9.40 9.66
CA SER A 84 3.57 9.19 9.19
C SER A 84 2.75 8.28 10.12
N PHE A 85 1.43 8.36 10.03
CA PHE A 85 0.54 7.45 10.76
C PHE A 85 0.49 6.08 10.09
N TYR A 86 0.27 5.01 10.86
CA TYR A 86 0.14 3.66 10.30
C TYR A 86 -0.90 2.80 11.01
N ILE A 87 -1.37 1.75 10.31
CA ILE A 87 -2.19 0.66 10.85
C ILE A 87 -1.64 -0.66 10.31
N THR A 88 -1.07 -1.49 11.20
CA THR A 88 -0.49 -2.79 10.86
C THR A 88 -1.25 -3.99 11.38
N ASN A 89 -2.09 -3.82 12.42
CA ASN A 89 -2.89 -4.92 12.96
C ASN A 89 -4.17 -5.15 12.15
N ARG A 90 -5.30 -4.60 12.62
CA ARG A 90 -6.61 -4.79 12.02
C ARG A 90 -7.18 -3.45 11.61
N TRP A 91 -7.61 -3.36 10.34
CA TRP A 91 -8.42 -2.25 9.88
C TRP A 91 -9.84 -2.38 10.45
N LEU A 92 -10.27 -1.42 11.26
CA LEU A 92 -11.62 -1.41 11.81
C LEU A 92 -12.58 -0.79 10.79
N GLY A 93 -13.73 -1.44 10.60
CA GLY A 93 -14.80 -0.84 9.81
C GLY A 93 -15.19 0.50 10.39
N GLY A 94 -15.25 1.54 9.56
CA GLY A 94 -15.56 2.90 10.01
C GLY A 94 -14.37 3.75 10.44
N THR A 95 -13.11 3.28 10.32
CA THR A 95 -11.92 4.08 10.67
C THR A 95 -11.92 5.47 10.03
N LEU A 96 -12.28 5.58 8.75
CA LEU A 96 -12.34 6.88 8.05
C LEU A 96 -13.76 7.45 7.97
N THR A 97 -14.79 6.60 7.90
CA THR A 97 -16.17 7.04 7.64
C THR A 97 -16.96 7.33 8.92
N ASN A 98 -16.61 6.72 10.06
CA ASN A 98 -17.18 6.98 11.38
C ASN A 98 -16.09 7.36 12.38
N PHE A 99 -15.31 8.38 12.03
CA PHE A 99 -14.16 8.80 12.82
C PHE A 99 -14.56 9.31 14.22
N LYS A 100 -15.75 9.89 14.39
CA LYS A 100 -16.25 10.36 15.70
C LYS A 100 -16.25 9.24 16.76
N THR A 101 -16.71 8.05 16.38
CA THR A 101 -16.77 6.88 17.27
C THR A 101 -15.37 6.32 17.53
N ILE A 102 -14.51 6.29 16.52
CA ILE A 102 -13.14 5.82 16.68
C ILE A 102 -12.35 6.76 17.61
N GLN A 103 -12.56 8.07 17.47
CA GLN A 103 -11.91 9.07 18.29
C GLN A 103 -12.35 8.98 19.76
N SER A 104 -13.62 8.64 20.05
CA SER A 104 -14.05 8.43 21.45
C SER A 104 -13.35 7.23 22.09
N ARG A 105 -13.11 6.16 21.33
CA ARG A 105 -12.33 5.00 21.80
C ARG A 105 -10.86 5.34 22.03
N ILE A 106 -10.27 6.18 21.17
CA ILE A 106 -8.90 6.66 21.36
C ILE A 106 -8.80 7.55 22.61
N ARG A 107 -9.79 8.42 22.85
CA ARG A 107 -9.84 9.23 24.09
C ARG A 107 -9.94 8.35 25.32
N TYR A 108 -10.87 7.40 25.32
CA TYR A 108 -11.00 6.42 26.39
C TYR A 108 -9.69 5.65 26.66
N LEU A 109 -8.94 5.28 25.63
CA LEU A 109 -7.63 4.64 25.78
C LEU A 109 -6.58 5.56 26.44
N LYS A 110 -6.65 6.87 26.23
CA LYS A 110 -5.72 7.84 26.85
C LYS A 110 -6.07 8.13 28.30
N ASP A 111 -7.32 7.90 28.70
CA ASP A 111 -7.81 8.10 30.06
C ASP A 111 -7.55 6.88 30.96
N LEU A 112 -7.13 5.75 30.38
CA LEU A 112 -6.69 4.52 31.07
C LEU A 112 -5.19 4.58 31.39
#